data_AF-A0A662H9F2-F1
#
_entry.id   AF-A0A662H9F2-F1
#
_cell.length_a   1.000
_cell.length_b   1.000
_cell.length_c   1.000
_cell.angle_alpha   90.00
_cell.angle_beta   90.00
_cell.angle_gamma   90.00
#
_symmetry.space_group_name_H-M   'P 1'
#
loop_
_entity.id
_entity.type
_entity.pdbx_description
1 polymer ?
#
loop_
_entity_poly.entity_id
_entity_poly.type
_entity_poly.pdbx_seq_one_letter_code
_entity_poly.pdbx_strand_id
1 'polypeptide(L)'
;MHVESEAVRELGQDGRREIADYVRGLGLDLKFMLVKARGRRYRLRHGGTAPGWYGRLARWALLEAGTDDPELGLKAWRALLDKCVREEAAAIDERVTIDVRRLIRLPNSLHGKTGLRVVPLRVHELESIDVLERAKVFTRGEAVVELEDPPRRALDMELEPGRARLPLYAALYLLLNGARLARFELA
;
A
#
# COMPACT_ATOMS: atom_id res chain seq x y z
N MET A 1 -2.93 6.83 -3.99
CA MET A 1 -2.62 8.18 -3.47
C MET A 1 -2.32 9.08 -4.67
N HIS A 2 -2.93 10.26 -4.74
CA HIS A 2 -2.61 11.28 -5.74
C HIS A 2 -2.05 12.51 -5.03
N VAL A 3 -1.06 13.14 -5.64
CA VAL A 3 -0.45 14.39 -5.15
C VAL A 3 -0.70 15.45 -6.20
N GLU A 4 -1.46 16.49 -5.84
CA GLU A 4 -1.89 17.54 -6.75
C GLU A 4 -1.06 18.83 -6.61
N SER A 5 0.01 18.79 -5.82
CA SER A 5 0.92 19.93 -5.63
C SER A 5 1.56 20.36 -6.95
N GLU A 6 1.57 21.67 -7.20
CA GLU A 6 2.20 22.26 -8.39
C GLU A 6 3.68 21.91 -8.48
N ALA A 7 4.37 21.83 -7.34
CA ALA A 7 5.80 21.51 -7.25
C ALA A 7 6.17 20.14 -7.86
N VAL A 8 5.23 19.21 -7.98
CA VAL A 8 5.46 17.87 -8.57
C VAL A 8 4.77 17.68 -9.91
N ARG A 9 4.01 18.67 -10.39
CA ARG A 9 3.21 18.56 -11.60
C ARG A 9 4.09 18.46 -12.86
N GLU A 10 5.18 19.20 -12.87
CA GLU A 10 6.11 19.29 -14.00
C GLU A 10 7.20 18.21 -14.00
N LEU A 11 7.24 17.35 -12.98
CA LEU A 11 8.24 16.29 -12.91
C LEU A 11 8.11 15.32 -14.09
N GLY A 12 9.20 15.17 -14.83
CA GLY A 12 9.36 14.15 -15.85
C GLY A 12 9.52 12.75 -15.27
N GLN A 13 9.69 11.76 -16.14
CA GLN A 13 9.79 10.35 -15.75
C GLN A 13 10.95 10.09 -14.78
N ASP A 14 12.11 10.70 -15.01
CA ASP A 14 13.28 10.49 -14.16
C ASP A 14 13.08 11.06 -12.75
N GLY A 15 12.56 12.30 -12.63
CA GLY A 15 12.24 12.87 -11.32
C GLY A 15 11.19 12.06 -10.55
N ARG A 16 10.21 11.47 -11.25
CA ARG A 16 9.23 10.56 -10.64
C ARG A 16 9.84 9.21 -10.25
N ARG A 17 10.84 8.73 -10.99
CA ARG A 17 11.62 7.54 -10.63
C ARG A 17 12.40 7.77 -9.35
N GLU A 18 13.08 8.90 -9.22
CA GLU A 18 13.80 9.25 -7.98
C GLU A 18 12.88 9.29 -6.77
N ILE A 19 11.66 9.83 -6.92
CA ILE A 19 10.64 9.80 -5.86
C ILE A 19 10.22 8.36 -5.54
N ALA A 20 9.96 7.54 -6.57
CA ALA A 20 9.59 6.14 -6.40
C ALA A 20 10.70 5.33 -5.70
N ASP A 21 11.96 5.59 -6.02
CA ASP A 21 13.12 4.96 -5.40
C ASP A 21 13.27 5.40 -3.94
N TYR A 22 13.12 6.69 -3.67
CA TYR A 22 13.16 7.24 -2.32
C TYR A 22 12.10 6.62 -1.40
N VAL A 23 10.83 6.55 -1.83
CA VAL A 23 9.76 5.98 -0.98
C VAL A 23 9.91 4.46 -0.77
N ARG A 24 10.58 3.77 -1.71
CA ARG A 24 10.95 2.35 -1.60
C ARG A 24 12.23 2.10 -0.81
N GLY A 25 12.93 3.14 -0.38
CA GLY A 25 14.19 3.00 0.36
C GLY A 25 15.34 2.48 -0.49
N LEU A 26 15.29 2.70 -1.81
CA LEU A 26 16.38 2.33 -2.72
C LEU A 26 17.49 3.38 -2.70
N GLY A 27 18.72 2.96 -2.98
CA GLY A 27 19.88 3.86 -3.08
C GLY A 27 20.43 4.38 -1.73
N LEU A 28 19.93 3.89 -0.59
CA LEU A 28 20.43 4.28 0.73
C LEU A 28 21.85 3.74 0.99
N ASP A 29 22.81 4.64 1.19
CA ASP A 29 24.21 4.30 1.42
C ASP A 29 24.72 4.84 2.76
N LEU A 30 25.11 3.91 3.64
CA LEU A 30 25.67 4.17 4.97
C LEU A 30 26.92 5.05 4.94
N LYS A 31 27.68 5.07 3.83
CA LYS A 31 28.83 5.96 3.68
C LYS A 31 28.45 7.43 3.83
N PHE A 32 27.30 7.81 3.30
CA PHE A 32 26.79 9.17 3.41
C PHE A 32 25.99 9.36 4.70
N MET A 33 25.31 8.30 5.17
CA MET A 33 24.45 8.40 6.35
C MET A 33 25.19 8.42 7.68
N LEU A 34 26.41 7.89 7.73
CA LEU A 34 27.19 7.75 8.96
C LEU A 34 28.39 8.70 9.00
N VAL A 35 28.82 9.00 10.23
CA VAL A 35 30.10 9.64 10.53
C VAL A 35 30.91 8.77 11.47
N LYS A 36 32.23 8.79 11.32
CA LYS A 36 33.13 8.02 12.17
C LYS A 36 33.10 8.58 13.59
N ALA A 37 32.95 7.69 14.57
CA ALA A 37 33.08 7.98 15.99
C ALA A 37 34.46 7.49 16.47
N ARG A 38 34.51 6.52 17.39
CA ARG A 38 35.77 5.94 17.89
C ARG A 38 36.12 4.61 17.26
N GLY A 39 37.40 4.41 16.93
CA GLY A 39 37.89 3.14 16.38
C GLY A 39 37.15 2.72 15.10
N ARG A 40 36.52 1.54 15.14
CA ARG A 40 35.67 0.99 14.05
C ARG A 40 34.16 1.21 14.31
N ARG A 41 33.80 2.20 15.13
CA ARG A 41 32.42 2.58 15.42
C ARG A 41 32.04 3.87 14.68
N TYR A 42 30.76 3.95 14.38
CA TYR A 42 30.13 5.00 13.59
C TYR A 42 28.82 5.39 14.25
N ARG A 43 28.40 6.62 14.04
CA ARG A 43 27.10 7.14 14.48
C ARG A 43 26.40 7.80 13.30
N LEU A 44 25.13 8.17 13.45
CA LEU A 44 24.42 8.85 12.39
C LEU A 44 25.01 10.24 12.14
N ARG A 45 25.07 10.65 10.88
CA ARG A 45 25.49 12.02 10.50
C ARG A 45 24.49 13.05 11.00
N HIS A 46 23.20 12.70 10.99
CA HIS A 46 22.10 13.52 11.46
C HIS A 46 21.28 12.70 12.46
N GLY A 47 20.99 13.28 13.63
CA GLY A 47 20.30 12.59 14.74
C GLY A 47 18.81 12.34 14.51
N GLY A 48 18.10 11.86 15.53
CA GLY A 48 16.73 11.34 15.39
C GLY A 48 15.65 12.33 14.97
N THR A 49 15.90 13.63 15.07
CA THR A 49 14.99 14.69 14.58
C THR A 49 15.16 14.99 13.09
N ALA A 50 16.15 14.37 12.43
CA ALA A 50 16.40 14.58 11.01
C ALA A 50 15.24 14.06 10.15
N PRO A 51 14.88 14.75 9.06
CA PRO A 51 13.81 14.29 8.18
C PRO A 51 14.21 13.04 7.38
N GLY A 52 13.21 12.38 6.81
CA GLY A 52 13.42 11.30 5.84
C GLY A 52 14.06 10.05 6.45
N TRP A 53 14.91 9.39 5.66
CA TRP A 53 15.52 8.11 6.03
C TRP A 53 16.51 8.19 7.19
N TYR A 54 17.10 9.35 7.48
CA TYR A 54 17.91 9.55 8.68
C TYR A 54 17.08 9.38 9.95
N GLY A 55 15.98 10.12 10.06
CA GLY A 55 15.06 9.99 11.21
C GLY A 55 14.41 8.62 11.29
N ARG A 56 14.06 8.00 10.15
CA ARG A 56 13.58 6.60 10.15
C ARG A 56 14.63 5.67 10.77
N LEU A 57 15.86 5.72 10.28
CA LEU A 57 16.94 4.87 10.76
C LEU A 57 17.25 5.12 12.25
N ALA A 58 17.21 6.37 12.69
CA ALA A 58 17.41 6.73 14.10
C ALA A 58 16.29 6.19 15.01
N ARG A 59 15.02 6.22 14.58
CA ARG A 59 13.92 5.60 15.35
C ARG A 59 14.12 4.09 15.47
N TRP A 60 14.54 3.43 14.40
CA TRP A 60 14.88 2.01 14.47
C TRP A 60 16.09 1.74 15.37
N ALA A 61 17.08 2.65 15.39
CA ALA A 61 18.17 2.60 16.34
C ALA A 61 17.68 2.71 17.78
N LEU A 62 16.74 3.61 18.06
CA LEU A 62 16.13 3.75 19.38
C LEU A 62 15.43 2.45 19.82
N LEU A 63 14.68 1.81 18.93
CA LEU A 63 13.97 0.56 19.22
C LEU A 63 14.93 -0.62 19.47
N GLU A 64 15.99 -0.74 18.69
CA GLU A 64 16.88 -1.91 18.73
C GLU A 64 18.08 -1.75 19.69
N ALA A 65 18.55 -0.53 19.90
CA ALA A 65 19.74 -0.22 20.69
C ALA A 65 19.46 0.66 21.92
N GLY A 66 18.20 1.07 22.15
CA GLY A 66 17.79 1.88 23.30
C GLY A 66 18.14 3.37 23.21
N THR A 67 18.74 3.81 22.11
CA THR A 67 19.09 5.22 21.84
C THR A 67 19.02 5.50 20.34
N ASP A 68 18.67 6.73 19.96
CA ASP A 68 18.54 7.16 18.57
C ASP A 68 19.87 7.58 17.92
N ASP A 69 20.95 7.69 18.70
CA ASP A 69 22.32 7.95 18.24
C ASP A 69 23.36 6.95 18.82
N PRO A 70 23.22 5.63 18.58
CA PRO A 70 24.17 4.67 19.10
C PRO A 70 25.48 4.70 18.29
N GLU A 71 26.63 4.54 18.96
CA GLU A 71 27.87 4.26 18.25
C GLU A 71 27.94 2.77 17.91
N LEU A 72 27.71 2.37 16.65
CA LEU A 72 27.69 0.97 16.18
C LEU A 72 28.78 0.68 15.14
N GLY A 73 29.11 -0.61 14.94
CA GLY A 73 29.95 -1.03 13.82
C GLY A 73 29.17 -1.07 12.50
N LEU A 74 29.86 -0.97 11.34
CA LEU A 74 29.21 -0.96 10.01
C LEU A 74 28.27 -2.15 9.77
N LYS A 75 28.64 -3.35 10.23
CA LYS A 75 27.79 -4.55 10.08
C LYS A 75 26.47 -4.40 10.84
N ALA A 76 26.51 -3.85 12.06
CA ALA A 76 25.31 -3.62 12.86
C ALA A 76 24.44 -2.53 12.23
N TRP A 77 25.04 -1.42 11.78
CA TRP A 77 24.33 -0.39 11.02
C TRP A 77 23.68 -0.93 9.74
N ARG A 78 24.36 -1.84 9.04
CA ARG A 78 23.80 -2.46 7.83
C ARG A 78 22.59 -3.32 8.14
N ALA A 79 22.69 -4.18 9.14
CA ALA A 79 21.55 -5.00 9.58
C ALA A 79 20.36 -4.13 10.02
N LEU A 80 20.64 -3.01 10.68
CA LEU A 80 19.62 -2.06 11.13
C LEU A 80 18.96 -1.33 9.95
N LEU A 81 19.75 -0.88 8.97
CA LEU A 81 19.23 -0.28 7.74
C LEU A 81 18.37 -1.27 6.95
N ASP A 82 18.84 -2.51 6.77
CA ASP A 82 18.10 -3.53 6.03
C ASP A 82 16.75 -3.84 6.72
N LYS A 83 16.73 -3.88 8.07
CA LYS A 83 15.50 -3.99 8.86
C LYS A 83 14.60 -2.77 8.67
N CYS A 84 15.14 -1.56 8.86
CA CYS A 84 14.39 -0.31 8.69
C CYS A 84 13.75 -0.21 7.31
N VAL A 85 14.48 -0.51 6.24
CA VAL A 85 13.94 -0.49 4.86
C VAL A 85 12.85 -1.53 4.70
N ARG A 86 13.03 -2.75 5.18
CA ARG A 86 12.01 -3.81 5.06
C ARG A 86 10.67 -3.41 5.70
N GLU A 87 10.70 -2.73 6.84
CA GLU A 87 9.50 -2.39 7.60
C GLU A 87 8.89 -1.03 7.20
N GLU A 88 9.68 -0.10 6.68
CA GLU A 88 9.25 1.29 6.40
C GLU A 88 9.15 1.63 4.91
N ALA A 89 9.68 0.80 4.01
CA ALA A 89 9.60 1.04 2.58
C ALA A 89 8.16 0.89 2.09
N ALA A 90 7.72 1.84 1.26
CA ALA A 90 6.41 1.78 0.67
C ALA A 90 6.36 0.71 -0.43
N ALA A 91 5.45 -0.25 -0.30
CA ALA A 91 5.17 -1.24 -1.33
C ALA A 91 4.31 -0.61 -2.45
N ILE A 92 4.96 0.00 -3.43
CA ILE A 92 4.31 0.67 -4.57
C ILE A 92 4.61 -0.03 -5.90
N ASP A 93 3.70 0.13 -6.87
CA ASP A 93 3.98 -0.14 -8.29
C ASP A 93 4.68 1.09 -8.90
N GLU A 94 5.98 0.98 -9.16
CA GLU A 94 6.79 2.07 -9.72
C GLU A 94 6.28 2.53 -11.09
N ARG A 95 5.72 1.64 -11.90
CA ARG A 95 5.30 1.97 -13.27
C ARG A 95 4.13 2.94 -13.27
N VAL A 96 3.28 2.87 -12.24
CA VAL A 96 2.19 3.83 -12.03
C VAL A 96 2.73 5.23 -11.71
N THR A 97 3.84 5.30 -10.97
CA THR A 97 4.41 6.57 -10.51
C THR A 97 5.24 7.25 -11.59
N ILE A 98 6.02 6.48 -12.35
CA ILE A 98 6.93 6.99 -13.39
C ILE A 98 6.16 7.46 -14.64
N ASP A 99 5.04 6.81 -14.96
CA ASP A 99 4.25 7.12 -16.15
C ASP A 99 3.51 8.46 -16.03
N VAL A 100 4.02 9.47 -16.75
CA VAL A 100 3.46 10.82 -16.79
C VAL A 100 2.14 10.95 -17.55
N ARG A 101 1.72 9.90 -18.29
CA ARG A 101 0.47 9.89 -19.08
C ARG A 101 -0.52 8.83 -18.58
N ARG A 102 -0.36 8.39 -17.33
CA ARG A 102 -1.19 7.35 -16.72
C ARG A 102 -2.66 7.77 -16.68
N LEU A 103 -3.55 6.86 -17.13
CA LEU A 103 -4.98 6.99 -16.85
C LEU A 103 -5.27 6.57 -15.41
N ILE A 104 -5.99 7.42 -14.70
CA ILE A 104 -6.41 7.19 -13.32
C ILE A 104 -7.90 6.87 -13.29
N ARG A 105 -8.27 5.93 -12.41
CA ARG A 105 -9.67 5.56 -12.21
C ARG A 105 -10.44 6.76 -11.67
N LEU A 106 -11.52 7.14 -12.34
CA LEU A 106 -12.34 8.27 -11.94
C LEU A 106 -12.97 8.02 -10.55
N PRO A 107 -12.79 8.92 -9.57
CA PRO A 107 -13.44 8.80 -8.27
C PRO A 107 -14.95 8.64 -8.40
N ASN A 108 -15.55 7.85 -7.53
CA ASN A 108 -16.97 7.48 -7.50
C ASN A 108 -17.49 6.68 -8.70
N SER A 109 -16.65 6.33 -9.68
CA SER A 109 -17.03 5.40 -10.75
C SER A 109 -17.09 3.94 -10.26
N LEU A 110 -17.66 3.04 -11.06
CA LEU A 110 -17.69 1.59 -10.79
C LEU A 110 -16.44 0.90 -11.35
N HIS A 111 -15.82 0.05 -10.55
CA HIS A 111 -14.74 -0.80 -10.99
C HIS A 111 -15.28 -2.03 -11.74
N GLY A 112 -15.01 -2.11 -13.04
CA GLY A 112 -15.65 -3.10 -13.93
C GLY A 112 -15.43 -4.58 -13.58
N LYS A 113 -14.39 -4.93 -12.80
CA LYS A 113 -14.17 -6.33 -12.37
C LYS A 113 -14.78 -6.68 -11.02
N THR A 114 -15.26 -5.71 -10.26
CA THR A 114 -15.74 -5.94 -8.89
C THR A 114 -17.14 -5.41 -8.65
N GLY A 115 -17.63 -4.49 -9.50
CA GLY A 115 -18.90 -3.81 -9.27
C GLY A 115 -18.88 -2.84 -8.09
N LEU A 116 -17.69 -2.60 -7.51
CA LEU A 116 -17.49 -1.72 -6.36
C LEU A 116 -17.17 -0.30 -6.81
N ARG A 117 -17.55 0.69 -5.99
CA ARG A 117 -17.24 2.10 -6.21
C ARG A 117 -15.76 2.40 -5.93
N VAL A 118 -15.16 3.25 -6.75
CA VAL A 118 -13.86 3.87 -6.49
C VAL A 118 -14.05 4.94 -5.40
N VAL A 119 -13.86 4.56 -4.14
CA VAL A 119 -14.08 5.45 -2.99
C VAL A 119 -12.90 6.42 -2.83
N PRO A 120 -13.13 7.74 -2.91
CA PRO A 120 -12.11 8.71 -2.49
C PRO A 120 -11.96 8.69 -0.96
N LEU A 121 -10.70 8.68 -0.50
CA LEU A 121 -10.32 8.65 0.90
C LEU A 121 -9.46 9.86 1.24
N ARG A 122 -9.75 10.49 2.38
CA ARG A 122 -8.89 11.50 3.00
C ARG A 122 -7.91 10.83 3.97
N VAL A 123 -6.79 11.48 4.25
CA VAL A 123 -5.72 10.90 5.09
C VAL A 123 -6.23 10.52 6.47
N HIS A 124 -7.03 11.38 7.10
CA HIS A 124 -7.59 11.13 8.44
C HIS A 124 -8.66 10.02 8.46
N GLU A 125 -9.13 9.55 7.31
CA GLU A 125 -10.12 8.46 7.23
C GLU A 125 -9.46 7.08 7.19
N LEU A 126 -8.15 7.00 6.92
CA LEU A 126 -7.46 5.73 6.68
C LEU A 126 -7.54 4.74 7.85
N GLU A 127 -7.58 5.23 9.09
CA GLU A 127 -7.59 4.39 10.29
C GLU A 127 -8.99 3.98 10.75
N SER A 128 -10.03 4.68 10.30
CA SER A 128 -11.38 4.56 10.87
C SER A 128 -12.44 4.08 9.88
N ILE A 129 -12.09 3.89 8.61
CA ILE A 129 -13.06 3.64 7.55
C ILE A 129 -13.30 2.15 7.29
N ASP A 130 -14.57 1.76 7.20
CA ASP A 130 -14.95 0.52 6.53
C ASP A 130 -14.99 0.76 5.01
N VAL A 131 -13.89 0.37 4.34
CA VAL A 131 -13.73 0.54 2.90
C VAL A 131 -14.77 -0.25 2.12
N LEU A 132 -15.12 -1.46 2.58
CA LEU A 132 -16.03 -2.33 1.85
C LEU A 132 -17.44 -1.76 1.91
N GLU A 133 -17.91 -1.36 3.09
CA GLU A 133 -19.22 -0.71 3.24
C GLU A 133 -19.35 0.55 2.38
N ARG A 134 -18.31 1.39 2.36
CA ARG A 134 -18.32 2.56 1.46
C ARG A 134 -18.21 2.21 -0.02
N ALA A 135 -17.67 1.05 -0.37
CA ALA A 135 -17.49 0.66 -1.76
C ALA A 135 -18.73 -0.03 -2.36
N LYS A 136 -19.62 -0.60 -1.52
CA LYS A 136 -20.88 -1.22 -1.97
C LYS A 136 -21.79 -0.18 -2.65
N VAL A 137 -22.39 -0.57 -3.78
CA VAL A 137 -23.34 0.25 -4.54
C VAL A 137 -24.69 -0.46 -4.66
N PHE A 138 -24.68 -1.73 -5.06
CA PHE A 138 -25.88 -2.56 -5.22
C PHE A 138 -26.31 -3.20 -3.89
N THR A 139 -26.62 -2.36 -2.89
CA THR A 139 -26.98 -2.79 -1.53
C THR A 139 -28.43 -3.23 -1.37
N ARG A 140 -29.25 -3.06 -2.40
CA ARG A 140 -30.66 -3.48 -2.42
C ARG A 140 -30.82 -4.67 -3.37
N GLY A 141 -31.66 -5.62 -2.94
CA GLY A 141 -31.95 -6.83 -3.71
C GLY A 141 -30.95 -7.95 -3.48
N GLU A 142 -31.31 -9.11 -3.99
CA GLU A 142 -30.56 -10.35 -3.86
C GLU A 142 -30.51 -11.06 -5.21
N ALA A 143 -29.57 -11.97 -5.36
CA ALA A 143 -29.50 -12.86 -6.49
C ALA A 143 -29.27 -14.28 -6.01
N VAL A 144 -29.89 -15.23 -6.70
CA VAL A 144 -29.63 -16.65 -6.53
C VAL A 144 -28.52 -17.04 -7.50
N VAL A 145 -27.44 -17.56 -6.94
CA VAL A 145 -26.28 -18.03 -7.70
C VAL A 145 -26.06 -19.52 -7.45
N GLU A 146 -25.49 -20.20 -8.43
CA GLU A 146 -25.03 -21.58 -8.28
C GLU A 146 -23.51 -21.63 -8.50
N LEU A 147 -22.78 -21.89 -7.41
CA LEU A 147 -21.33 -21.81 -7.32
C LEU A 147 -20.73 -23.21 -7.51
N GLU A 148 -19.82 -23.38 -8.46
CA GLU A 148 -19.17 -24.69 -8.68
C GLU A 148 -17.97 -24.90 -7.73
N ASP A 149 -17.04 -23.95 -7.76
CA ASP A 149 -15.79 -23.98 -6.99
C ASP A 149 -15.45 -22.55 -6.52
N PRO A 150 -16.23 -21.99 -5.58
CA PRO A 150 -15.98 -20.64 -5.09
C PRO A 150 -14.76 -20.59 -4.17
N PRO A 151 -14.07 -19.44 -4.07
CA PRO A 151 -13.14 -19.22 -2.96
C PRO A 151 -13.91 -19.29 -1.64
N ARG A 152 -13.29 -19.84 -0.58
CA ARG A 152 -13.92 -19.96 0.76
C ARG A 152 -14.51 -18.64 1.26
N ARG A 153 -13.84 -17.53 0.96
CA ARG A 153 -14.29 -16.19 1.32
C ARG A 153 -14.19 -15.24 0.14
N ALA A 154 -15.24 -14.45 -0.08
CA ALA A 154 -15.25 -13.35 -1.02
C ALA A 154 -15.91 -12.12 -0.40
N LEU A 155 -15.22 -10.98 -0.46
CA LEU A 155 -15.64 -9.77 0.26
C LEU A 155 -15.86 -10.08 1.75
N ASP A 156 -17.05 -9.80 2.26
CA ASP A 156 -17.49 -10.06 3.63
C ASP A 156 -18.25 -11.39 3.79
N MET A 157 -18.30 -12.23 2.76
CA MET A 157 -19.09 -13.46 2.73
C MET A 157 -18.22 -14.72 2.75
N GLU A 158 -18.65 -15.73 3.51
CA GLU A 158 -18.18 -17.11 3.38
C GLU A 158 -19.02 -17.82 2.30
N LEU A 159 -18.36 -18.61 1.46
CA LEU A 159 -18.98 -19.25 0.30
C LEU A 159 -18.72 -20.76 0.31
N GLU A 160 -19.73 -21.51 -0.09
CA GLU A 160 -19.68 -22.95 -0.28
C GLU A 160 -20.17 -23.31 -1.69
N PRO A 161 -19.70 -24.42 -2.28
CA PRO A 161 -20.26 -24.95 -3.52
C PRO A 161 -21.78 -25.19 -3.41
N GLY A 162 -22.47 -24.98 -4.52
CA GLY A 162 -23.90 -25.19 -4.66
C GLY A 162 -24.70 -23.89 -4.77
N ARG A 163 -26.02 -24.02 -4.56
CA ARG A 163 -26.98 -22.92 -4.74
C ARG A 163 -27.03 -22.04 -3.49
N ALA A 164 -26.80 -20.75 -3.66
CA ALA A 164 -26.82 -19.75 -2.59
C ALA A 164 -27.63 -18.51 -3.00
N ARG A 165 -28.31 -17.90 -2.03
CA ARG A 165 -28.96 -16.59 -2.17
C ARG A 165 -28.05 -15.55 -1.54
N LEU A 166 -27.56 -14.61 -2.34
CA LEU A 166 -26.58 -13.62 -1.92
C LEU A 166 -27.11 -12.20 -2.13
N PRO A 167 -26.66 -11.22 -1.31
CA PRO A 167 -26.87 -9.81 -1.61
C PRO A 167 -26.37 -9.45 -3.01
N LEU A 168 -27.07 -8.54 -3.69
CA LEU A 168 -26.81 -8.24 -5.09
C LEU A 168 -25.36 -7.78 -5.34
N TYR A 169 -24.77 -6.96 -4.45
CA TYR A 169 -23.38 -6.54 -4.58
C TYR A 169 -22.39 -7.72 -4.58
N ALA A 170 -22.63 -8.75 -3.76
CA ALA A 170 -21.76 -9.90 -3.63
C ALA A 170 -21.89 -10.82 -4.85
N ALA A 171 -23.13 -11.05 -5.30
CA ALA A 171 -23.38 -11.82 -6.51
C ALA A 171 -22.75 -11.17 -7.75
N LEU A 172 -22.88 -9.84 -7.90
CA LEU A 172 -22.26 -9.08 -8.99
C LEU A 172 -20.73 -9.11 -8.90
N TYR A 173 -20.16 -9.02 -7.70
CA TYR A 173 -18.72 -9.17 -7.51
C TYR A 173 -18.23 -10.52 -8.04
N LEU A 174 -18.90 -11.62 -7.67
CA LEU A 174 -18.53 -12.96 -8.11
C LEU A 174 -18.62 -13.09 -9.64
N LEU A 175 -19.70 -12.60 -10.23
CA LEU A 175 -19.89 -12.59 -11.68
C LEU A 175 -18.78 -11.82 -12.41
N LEU A 176 -18.46 -10.61 -11.95
CA LEU A 176 -17.50 -9.72 -12.61
C LEU A 176 -16.04 -10.12 -12.38
N ASN A 177 -15.74 -10.77 -11.26
CA ASN A 177 -14.40 -11.21 -10.90
C ASN A 177 -14.06 -12.59 -11.49
N GLY A 178 -14.94 -13.15 -12.32
CA GLY A 178 -14.70 -14.39 -13.07
C GLY A 178 -14.89 -15.67 -12.24
N ALA A 179 -15.72 -15.64 -11.20
CA ALA A 179 -16.14 -16.87 -10.54
C ALA A 179 -16.93 -17.77 -11.51
N ARG A 180 -16.78 -19.10 -11.38
CA ARG A 180 -17.55 -20.05 -12.17
C ARG A 180 -18.96 -20.17 -11.59
N LEU A 181 -19.92 -19.58 -12.31
CA LEU A 181 -21.33 -19.58 -11.97
C LEU A 181 -22.08 -20.45 -12.99
N ALA A 182 -22.76 -21.49 -12.52
CA ALA A 182 -23.67 -22.28 -13.35
C ALA A 182 -24.98 -21.52 -13.62
N ARG A 183 -25.39 -20.64 -12.69
CA ARG A 183 -26.63 -19.85 -12.78
C ARG A 183 -26.51 -18.52 -12.03
N PHE A 184 -27.17 -17.49 -12.53
CA PHE A 184 -27.34 -16.19 -11.89
C PHE A 184 -28.76 -15.67 -12.16
N GLU A 185 -29.55 -15.46 -11.11
CA GLU A 185 -30.93 -14.95 -11.21
C GLU A 185 -31.18 -13.87 -10.19
N LEU A 186 -31.73 -12.74 -10.64
CA LEU A 186 -32.22 -11.71 -9.73
C LEU A 186 -33.46 -12.22 -8.99
N ALA A 187 -33.47 -12.07 -7.66
CA ALA A 187 -34.54 -12.53 -6.78
C ALA A 187 -35.52 -11.41 -6.41
#